data_AF-A0A8T6YEH1-F1
#
_entry.id   AF-A0A8T6YEH1-F1
#
_cell.length_a   1.000
_cell.length_b   1.000
_cell.length_c   1.000
_cell.angle_alpha   90.00
_cell.angle_beta   90.00
_cell.angle_gamma   90.00
#
_symmetry.space_group_name_H-M   'P 1'
#
loop_
_entity.id
_entity.type
_entity.pdbx_description
1 polymer ?
#
loop_
_entity_poly.entity_id
_entity_poly.type
_entity_poly.pdbx_seq_one_letter_code
_entity_poly.pdbx_strand_id
1 'polypeptide(L)'
;MSTKQLTIWFSTISIILVFWGIVFAFFGLDILPIINRDILLQWESALYGAIMMGWGVTLLMVGRIAFSRNDTELLKALLYGIVLWLIVEGLFSAYLGVWFNVGVDIGVLILFSFPIIKVLRSHKEKNL
;
A
#
# COMPACT_ATOMS: atom_id res chain seq x y z
N MET A 1 -6.04 -11.43 -17.21
CA MET A 1 -5.92 -11.94 -15.82
C MET A 1 -7.31 -12.07 -15.27
N SER A 2 -7.63 -13.21 -14.67
CA SER A 2 -8.91 -13.43 -14.01
C SER A 2 -8.99 -12.63 -12.71
N THR A 3 -10.21 -12.35 -12.22
CA THR A 3 -10.42 -11.70 -10.91
C THR A 3 -9.67 -12.44 -9.81
N LYS A 4 -9.68 -13.79 -9.83
CA LYS A 4 -8.94 -14.62 -8.88
C LYS A 4 -7.44 -14.31 -8.85
N GLN A 5 -6.80 -14.17 -10.02
CA GLN A 5 -5.38 -13.81 -10.11
C GLN A 5 -5.12 -12.41 -9.54
N LEU A 6 -6.02 -11.45 -9.78
CA LEU A 6 -5.91 -10.09 -9.26
C LEU A 6 -6.15 -10.03 -7.74
N THR A 7 -7.07 -10.84 -7.22
CA THR A 7 -7.26 -10.99 -5.77
C THR A 7 -6.01 -11.56 -5.10
N ILE A 8 -5.41 -12.60 -5.69
CA ILE A 8 -4.17 -13.19 -5.17
C ILE A 8 -3.06 -12.14 -5.18
N TRP A 9 -2.89 -11.42 -6.30
CA TRP A 9 -1.92 -10.33 -6.40
C TRP A 9 -2.10 -9.32 -5.26
N PHE A 10 -3.29 -8.74 -5.15
CA PHE A 10 -3.57 -7.71 -4.14
C PHE A 10 -3.36 -8.24 -2.70
N SER A 11 -3.77 -9.48 -2.46
CA SER A 11 -3.59 -10.15 -1.16
C SER A 11 -2.12 -10.35 -0.84
N THR A 12 -1.31 -10.78 -1.81
CA THR A 12 0.13 -10.95 -1.64
C THR A 12 0.82 -9.64 -1.28
N ILE A 13 0.51 -8.55 -1.97
CA ILE A 13 1.09 -7.23 -1.65
C ILE A 13 0.65 -6.77 -0.25
N SER A 14 -0.61 -7.01 0.13
CA SER A 14 -1.10 -6.70 1.48
C SER A 14 -0.35 -7.46 2.57
N ILE A 15 -0.06 -8.75 2.34
CA ILE A 15 0.72 -9.59 3.27
C ILE A 15 2.17 -9.10 3.36
N ILE A 16 2.79 -8.75 2.23
CA ILE A 16 4.13 -8.17 2.21
C ILE A 16 4.16 -6.88 3.03
N LEU A 17 3.15 -6.03 2.91
CA LEU A 17 3.04 -4.79 3.69
C LEU A 17 3.01 -5.07 5.21
N VAL A 18 2.30 -6.11 5.65
CA VAL A 18 2.28 -6.53 7.06
C VAL A 18 3.68 -6.96 7.52
N PHE A 19 4.36 -7.80 6.75
CA PHE A 19 5.73 -8.22 7.09
C PHE A 19 6.69 -7.03 7.12
N TRP A 20 6.52 -6.07 6.23
CA TRP A 20 7.33 -4.85 6.24
C TRP A 20 7.03 -3.97 7.46
N GLY A 21 5.77 -3.89 7.89
CA GLY A 21 5.39 -3.25 9.14
C GLY A 21 6.04 -3.90 10.37
N ILE A 22 6.14 -5.25 10.40
CA ILE A 22 6.88 -5.97 11.45
C ILE A 22 8.35 -5.53 11.44
N VAL A 23 9.00 -5.56 10.27
CA VAL A 23 10.41 -5.17 10.15
C VAL A 23 10.63 -3.73 10.64
N PHE A 24 9.80 -2.78 10.20
CA PHE A 24 9.90 -1.40 10.65
C PHE A 24 9.65 -1.21 12.14
N ALA A 25 8.74 -1.99 12.72
CA ALA A 25 8.43 -1.88 14.13
C ALA A 25 9.61 -2.27 15.05
N PHE A 26 10.44 -3.23 14.62
CA PHE A 26 11.56 -3.74 15.40
C PHE A 26 12.92 -3.14 15.03
N PHE A 27 13.13 -2.86 13.74
CA PHE A 27 14.43 -2.43 13.21
C PHE A 27 14.43 -0.99 12.72
N GLY A 28 13.26 -0.36 12.62
CA GLY A 28 13.09 0.96 12.04
C GLY A 28 13.74 1.08 10.67
N LEU A 29 14.27 2.26 10.39
CA LEU A 29 14.95 2.55 9.13
C LEU A 29 16.47 2.36 9.20
N ASP A 30 17.01 1.86 10.32
CA ASP A 30 18.44 1.58 10.48
C ASP A 30 18.95 0.53 9.47
N ILE A 31 18.03 -0.24 8.90
CA ILE A 31 18.28 -1.21 7.83
C ILE A 31 18.39 -0.58 6.42
N LEU A 32 18.05 0.71 6.27
CA LEU A 32 18.09 1.43 5.00
C LEU A 32 19.25 2.46 4.97
N PRO A 33 19.81 2.78 3.79
CA PRO A 33 20.88 3.75 3.65
C PRO A 33 20.35 5.20 3.76
N ILE A 34 19.94 5.62 4.96
CA ILE A 34 19.47 6.99 5.22
C ILE A 34 20.63 7.89 5.63
N ILE A 35 20.75 9.03 4.95
CA ILE A 35 21.85 10.00 5.10
C ILE A 35 21.75 10.78 6.43
N ASN A 36 20.54 10.98 6.97
CA ASN A 36 20.31 11.70 8.22
C ASN A 36 19.47 10.84 9.19
N ARG A 37 20.12 10.30 10.23
CA ARG A 37 19.51 9.36 11.19
C ARG A 37 18.71 10.04 12.30
N ASP A 38 18.84 11.36 12.45
CA ASP A 38 18.14 12.13 13.48
C ASP A 38 16.65 12.34 13.14
N ILE A 39 16.23 11.98 11.92
CA ILE A 39 14.88 12.24 11.39
C ILE A 39 13.84 11.27 11.95
N LEU A 40 14.22 10.05 12.38
CA LEU A 40 13.25 9.01 12.76
C LEU A 40 13.64 8.30 14.06
N LEU A 41 13.00 8.72 15.15
CA LEU A 41 13.19 8.11 16.47
C LEU A 41 12.64 6.67 16.47
N GLN A 42 13.19 5.80 17.33
CA GLN A 42 12.74 4.40 17.45
C GLN A 42 11.23 4.28 17.70
N TRP A 43 10.65 5.21 18.45
CA TRP A 43 9.21 5.26 18.69
C TRP A 43 8.39 5.56 17.42
N GLU A 44 8.86 6.46 16.56
CA GLU A 44 8.19 6.79 15.30
C GLU A 44 8.24 5.62 14.33
N SER A 45 9.38 4.91 14.30
CA SER A 45 9.53 3.66 13.56
C SER A 45 8.57 2.57 14.04
N ALA A 46 8.43 2.41 15.37
CA ALA A 46 7.47 1.49 15.97
C ALA A 46 6.01 1.84 15.61
N LEU A 47 5.67 3.12 15.65
CA LEU A 47 4.35 3.62 15.29
C LEU A 47 4.05 3.39 13.80
N TYR A 48 4.99 3.74 12.92
CA TYR A 48 4.85 3.53 11.47
C TYR A 48 4.69 2.05 11.13
N GLY A 49 5.53 1.18 11.72
CA GLY A 49 5.41 -0.27 11.56
C GLY A 49 4.07 -0.82 12.03
N ALA A 50 3.56 -0.35 13.18
CA ALA A 50 2.24 -0.73 13.68
C ALA A 50 1.10 -0.30 12.74
N ILE A 51 1.16 0.91 12.19
CA ILE A 51 0.20 1.41 11.20
C ILE A 51 0.25 0.56 9.94
N MET A 52 1.44 0.24 9.42
CA MET A 52 1.59 -0.62 8.24
C MET A 52 1.02 -2.02 8.45
N MET A 53 1.22 -2.61 9.63
CA MET A 53 0.62 -3.90 9.97
C MET A 53 -0.90 -3.83 9.99
N GLY A 54 -1.46 -2.88 10.73
CA GLY A 54 -2.91 -2.69 10.81
C GLY A 54 -3.52 -2.43 9.43
N TRP A 55 -2.93 -1.52 8.68
CA TRP A 55 -3.38 -1.17 7.34
C TRP A 55 -3.24 -2.32 6.34
N GLY A 56 -2.13 -3.07 6.38
CA GLY A 56 -1.94 -4.26 5.55
C GLY A 56 -2.97 -5.35 5.82
N VAL A 57 -3.34 -5.58 7.09
CA VAL A 57 -4.44 -6.51 7.43
C VAL A 57 -5.78 -5.97 6.94
N THR A 58 -6.06 -4.67 7.09
CA THR A 58 -7.28 -4.05 6.57
C THR A 58 -7.39 -4.20 5.06
N LEU A 59 -6.32 -3.86 4.32
CA LEU A 59 -6.26 -4.03 2.87
C LEU A 59 -6.49 -5.50 2.48
N LEU A 60 -5.82 -6.45 3.15
CA LEU A 60 -6.00 -7.87 2.87
C LEU A 60 -7.46 -8.31 3.01
N MET A 61 -8.11 -7.95 4.12
CA MET A 61 -9.48 -8.40 4.40
C MET A 61 -10.50 -7.68 3.51
N VAL A 62 -10.46 -6.34 3.49
CA VAL A 62 -11.40 -5.52 2.73
C VAL A 62 -11.21 -5.72 1.23
N GLY A 63 -9.96 -5.81 0.77
CA GLY A 63 -9.63 -6.14 -0.62
C GLY A 63 -10.22 -7.47 -1.04
N ARG A 64 -10.02 -8.55 -0.27
CA ARG A 64 -10.62 -9.86 -0.60
C ARG A 64 -12.14 -9.80 -0.69
N ILE A 65 -12.81 -9.06 0.18
CA ILE A 65 -14.25 -8.84 0.12
C ILE A 65 -14.63 -8.09 -1.17
N ALA A 66 -13.95 -6.97 -1.46
CA ALA A 66 -14.22 -6.13 -2.63
C ALA A 66 -14.05 -6.91 -3.94
N PHE A 67 -12.93 -7.63 -4.09
CA PHE A 67 -12.65 -8.43 -5.27
C PHE A 67 -13.59 -9.64 -5.42
N SER A 68 -13.90 -10.34 -4.33
CA SER A 68 -14.77 -11.54 -4.40
C SER A 68 -16.22 -11.20 -4.74
N ARG A 69 -16.71 -10.07 -4.25
CA ARG A 69 -18.06 -9.56 -4.53
C ARG A 69 -18.15 -8.73 -5.81
N ASN A 70 -17.01 -8.45 -6.45
CA ASN A 70 -16.90 -7.48 -7.54
C ASN A 70 -17.54 -6.13 -7.18
N ASP A 71 -17.38 -5.70 -5.93
CA ASP A 71 -17.97 -4.49 -5.38
C ASP A 71 -17.17 -3.27 -5.85
N THR A 72 -17.67 -2.60 -6.88
CA THR A 72 -16.95 -1.49 -7.52
C THR A 72 -16.86 -0.25 -6.65
N GLU A 73 -17.81 -0.02 -5.76
CA GLU A 73 -17.76 1.14 -4.86
C GLU A 73 -16.70 0.93 -3.78
N LEU A 74 -16.62 -0.27 -3.21
CA LEU A 74 -15.56 -0.61 -2.27
C LEU A 74 -14.18 -0.63 -2.94
N LEU A 75 -14.08 -1.11 -4.19
CA LEU A 75 -12.84 -1.03 -4.97
C LEU A 75 -12.40 0.41 -5.23
N LYS A 76 -13.32 1.33 -5.56
CA LYS A 76 -13.00 2.77 -5.72
C LYS A 76 -12.55 3.38 -4.40
N ALA A 77 -13.24 3.08 -3.30
CA ALA A 77 -12.87 3.56 -1.97
C ALA A 77 -11.44 3.13 -1.60
N LEU A 78 -11.10 1.86 -1.83
CA LEU A 78 -9.73 1.35 -1.66
C LEU A 78 -8.73 2.10 -2.55
N LEU A 79 -9.05 2.28 -3.84
CA LEU A 79 -8.17 2.98 -4.77
C LEU A 79 -7.90 4.42 -4.34
N TYR A 80 -8.93 5.18 -3.98
CA TYR A 80 -8.76 6.57 -3.55
C TYR A 80 -7.99 6.67 -2.24
N GLY A 81 -8.24 5.79 -1.28
CA GLY A 81 -7.48 5.74 -0.04
C GLY A 81 -5.99 5.45 -0.28
N ILE A 82 -5.67 4.46 -1.11
CA ILE A 82 -4.29 4.09 -1.45
C ILE A 82 -3.59 5.21 -2.22
N VAL A 83 -4.26 5.83 -3.19
CA VAL A 83 -3.73 6.96 -3.96
C VAL A 83 -3.43 8.14 -3.04
N LEU A 84 -4.37 8.51 -2.16
CA LEU A 84 -4.18 9.64 -1.25
C LEU A 84 -3.03 9.36 -0.28
N TRP A 85 -2.99 8.18 0.33
CA TRP A 85 -1.94 7.77 1.26
C TRP A 85 -0.55 7.93 0.62
N LEU A 86 -0.32 7.30 -0.53
CA LEU A 86 1.01 7.22 -1.14
C LEU A 86 1.43 8.53 -1.82
N ILE A 87 0.48 9.33 -2.31
CA ILE A 87 0.81 10.67 -2.81
C ILE A 87 1.24 11.58 -1.65
N VAL A 88 0.49 11.59 -0.55
CA VAL A 88 0.81 12.45 0.60
C VAL A 88 2.15 12.03 1.21
N GLU A 89 2.36 10.72 1.41
CA GLU A 89 3.63 10.19 1.93
C GLU A 89 4.80 10.51 1.00
N GLY A 90 4.64 10.34 -0.31
CA GLY A 90 5.67 10.65 -1.29
C GLY A 90 6.01 12.14 -1.36
N LEU A 91 5.02 13.02 -1.24
CA LEU A 91 5.24 14.48 -1.21
C LEU A 91 6.03 14.90 0.04
N PHE A 92 5.66 14.39 1.22
CA PHE A 92 6.42 14.67 2.44
C PHE A 92 7.83 14.07 2.39
N SER A 93 7.98 12.88 1.82
CA SER A 93 9.28 12.24 1.61
C SER A 93 10.18 13.08 0.71
N ALA A 94 9.66 13.60 -0.42
CA ALA A 94 10.39 14.49 -1.30
C ALA A 94 10.76 15.82 -0.60
N TYR A 95 9.83 16.42 0.15
CA TYR A 95 10.05 17.64 0.92
C TYR A 95 11.16 17.48 1.96
N LEU A 96 11.23 16.32 2.63
CA LEU A 96 12.24 15.99 3.63
C LEU A 96 13.53 15.41 3.01
N GLY A 97 13.62 15.27 1.69
CA GLY A 97 14.80 14.77 0.97
C GLY A 97 14.97 13.23 0.97
N VAL A 98 13.95 12.48 1.38
CA VAL A 98 13.95 11.00 1.46
C VAL A 98 13.50 10.39 0.13
N TRP A 99 14.30 10.58 -0.93
CA TRP A 99 13.96 10.15 -2.29
C TRP A 99 13.80 8.64 -2.47
N PHE A 100 14.46 7.83 -1.64
CA PHE A 100 14.25 6.38 -1.65
C PHE A 100 12.79 6.03 -1.34
N ASN A 101 12.17 6.69 -0.35
CA ASN A 101 10.77 6.43 0.01
C ASN A 101 9.81 6.87 -1.10
N VAL A 102 10.10 7.98 -1.79
CA VAL A 102 9.34 8.38 -2.99
C VAL A 102 9.30 7.26 -4.04
N GLY A 103 10.43 6.61 -4.28
CA GLY A 103 10.50 5.46 -5.20
C GLY A 103 9.69 4.27 -4.72
N VAL A 104 9.75 3.96 -3.42
CA VAL A 104 8.94 2.90 -2.79
C VAL A 104 7.46 3.22 -2.92
N ASP A 105 7.03 4.45 -2.62
CA ASP A 105 5.62 4.89 -2.70
C ASP A 105 5.06 4.73 -4.12
N ILE A 106 5.82 5.13 -5.13
CA ILE A 106 5.44 4.94 -6.54
C ILE A 106 5.27 3.45 -6.85
N GLY A 107 6.22 2.61 -6.42
CA GLY A 107 6.16 1.16 -6.62
C GLY A 107 4.94 0.53 -5.97
N VAL A 108 4.70 0.84 -4.69
CA VAL A 108 3.56 0.34 -3.91
C VAL A 108 2.25 0.83 -4.51
N LEU A 109 2.18 2.07 -4.98
CA LEU A 109 1.00 2.64 -5.62
C LEU A 109 0.63 1.85 -6.87
N ILE A 110 1.61 1.54 -7.72
CA ILE A 110 1.40 0.75 -8.93
C ILE A 110 0.95 -0.67 -8.55
N LEU A 111 1.64 -1.31 -7.60
CA LEU A 111 1.37 -2.69 -7.19
C LEU A 111 -0.05 -2.88 -6.65
N PHE A 112 -0.57 -1.93 -5.89
CA PHE A 112 -1.94 -1.98 -5.37
C PHE A 112 -3.00 -1.47 -6.35
N SER A 113 -2.73 -0.37 -7.06
CA SER A 113 -3.72 0.25 -7.94
C SER A 113 -3.99 -0.58 -9.19
N PHE A 114 -2.96 -1.26 -9.73
CA PHE A 114 -3.08 -2.06 -10.96
C PHE A 114 -4.21 -3.12 -10.89
N PRO A 115 -4.26 -4.03 -9.90
CA PRO A 115 -5.33 -5.03 -9.84
C PRO A 115 -6.72 -4.40 -9.67
N ILE A 116 -6.84 -3.30 -8.91
CA ILE A 116 -8.11 -2.60 -8.71
C ILE A 116 -8.61 -1.99 -10.03
N ILE A 117 -7.77 -1.19 -10.70
CA ILE A 117 -8.10 -0.51 -11.95
C ILE A 117 -8.52 -1.53 -13.02
N LYS A 118 -7.84 -2.68 -13.08
CA LYS A 118 -8.16 -3.73 -14.04
C LYS A 118 -9.54 -4.33 -13.85
N VAL A 119 -9.97 -4.55 -12.61
CA VAL A 119 -11.33 -5.03 -12.31
C VAL A 119 -12.37 -3.96 -12.65
N LEU A 120 -12.13 -2.69 -12.25
CA LEU A 120 -13.04 -1.59 -12.54
C LEU A 120 -13.25 -1.39 -14.06
N ARG A 121 -12.17 -1.49 -14.86
CA ARG A 121 -12.25 -1.41 -16.33
C ARG A 121 -13.06 -2.56 -16.92
N SER A 122 -12.80 -3.79 -16.49
CA SER A 122 -13.55 -4.97 -16.97
C SER A 122 -15.04 -4.88 -16.64
N HIS A 123 -15.41 -4.26 -15.52
CA HIS A 123 -16.82 -4.05 -15.19
C HIS A 123 -17.47 -3.00 -16.10
N LYS A 124 -16.77 -1.90 -16.38
CA LYS A 124 -17.24 -0.86 -17.30
C LYS A 124 -17.49 -1.39 -18.71
N GLU A 125 -16.58 -2.24 -19.22
CA GLU A 125 -16.69 -2.87 -20.55
C GLU A 125 -17.89 -3.82 -20.67
N LYS A 126 -18.33 -4.45 -19.58
CA LYS A 126 -19.51 -5.34 -19.57
C LYS A 126 -20.85 -4.59 -19.53
N ASN A 127 -20.84 -3.32 -19.13
CA ASN A 127 -22.02 -2.48 -18.98
C ASN A 127 -22.19 -1.49 -20.15
N LEU A 128 -21.32 -1.56 -21.17
CA LEU A 128 -21.39 -0.83 -22.44
C LEU A 128 -21.87 -1.78 -23.54
#